data_AF-I1Y9J6-F1
#
_entry.id   AF-I1Y9J6-F1
#
_cell.length_a   1.000
_cell.length_b   1.000
_cell.length_c   1.000
_cell.angle_alpha   90.00
_cell.angle_beta   90.00
_cell.angle_gamma   90.00
#
_symmetry.space_group_name_H-M   'P 1'
#
loop_
_entity.id
_entity.type
_entity.pdbx_description
1 polymer ?
#
loop_
_entity_poly.entity_id
_entity_poly.type
_entity_poly.pdbx_seq_one_letter_code
_entity_poly.pdbx_strand_id
1 'polypeptide(L)'
;MKEYRPPKKIGQKAPLNCLVLPGQHLAAWKATQRYNMSFGEYVGALIDRAEGRPNKLDGMQQGTLPIAESWDAKNAPRHKRDTLPFSENKSQSD
;
A
#
# COMPACT_ATOMS: atom_id res chain seq x y z
N MET A 1 17.04 39.84 -8.65
CA MET A 1 16.50 38.48 -8.38
C MET A 1 17.33 37.52 -9.22
N LYS A 2 17.94 36.47 -8.63
CA LYS A 2 18.69 35.49 -9.45
C LYS A 2 17.68 34.66 -10.25
N GLU A 3 17.93 34.51 -11.54
CA GLU A 3 17.13 33.65 -12.41
C GLU A 3 17.24 32.20 -11.93
N TYR A 4 16.10 31.53 -11.76
CA TYR A 4 16.07 30.14 -11.31
C TYR A 4 16.58 29.22 -12.43
N ARG A 5 17.61 28.42 -12.12
CA ARG A 5 18.13 27.39 -13.02
C ARG A 5 17.78 26.02 -12.45
N PRO A 6 16.83 25.27 -13.04
CA PRO A 6 16.45 23.98 -12.52
C PRO A 6 17.62 22.98 -12.65
N PRO A 7 17.81 22.09 -11.66
CA PRO A 7 18.83 21.06 -11.74
C PRO A 7 18.49 20.04 -12.84
N LYS A 8 19.49 19.28 -13.29
CA LYS A 8 19.30 18.23 -14.28
C LYS A 8 18.32 17.18 -13.76
N LYS A 9 17.28 16.91 -14.53
CA LYS A 9 16.28 15.88 -14.19
C LYS A 9 16.86 14.48 -14.31
N ILE A 10 16.38 13.60 -13.44
CA ILE A 10 16.57 12.15 -13.51
C ILE A 10 15.18 11.56 -13.81
N GLY A 11 14.95 11.18 -15.07
CA GLY A 11 13.61 10.90 -15.57
C GLY A 11 12.71 12.14 -15.49
N GLN A 12 11.57 12.03 -14.80
CA GLN A 12 10.63 13.14 -14.57
C GLN A 12 10.88 13.91 -13.26
N LYS A 13 11.85 13.49 -12.44
CA LYS A 13 12.11 14.08 -11.12
C LYS A 13 13.34 14.97 -11.14
N ALA A 14 13.31 16.06 -10.39
CA ALA A 14 14.46 16.91 -10.12
C ALA A 14 15.05 16.54 -8.75
N PRO A 15 16.38 16.40 -8.62
CA PRO A 15 17.00 16.17 -7.31
C PRO A 15 16.80 17.40 -6.42
N LEU A 16 16.43 17.15 -5.17
CA LEU A 16 16.29 18.16 -4.13
C LEU A 16 17.21 17.79 -2.97
N ASN A 17 18.20 18.63 -2.68
CA ASN A 17 19.02 18.46 -1.49
C ASN A 17 18.25 18.99 -0.28
N CYS A 18 18.17 18.20 0.79
CA CYS A 18 17.39 18.54 1.98
C CYS A 18 18.17 18.19 3.25
N LEU A 19 18.36 19.19 4.11
CA LEU A 19 18.86 19.03 5.47
C LEU A 19 17.73 19.42 6.42
N VAL A 20 17.43 18.55 7.37
CA VAL A 20 16.34 18.74 8.34
C VAL A 20 16.84 18.45 9.75
N LEU A 21 16.11 18.93 10.75
CA LEU A 21 16.42 18.62 12.15
C LEU A 21 16.22 17.12 12.42
N PRO A 22 16.96 16.52 13.38
CA PRO A 22 16.82 15.09 13.69
C PRO A 22 15.38 14.67 14.03
N GLY A 23 14.65 15.51 14.75
CA GLY A 23 13.23 15.26 15.06
C GLY A 23 12.33 15.27 13.82
N GLN A 24 12.59 16.18 12.87
CA GLN A 24 11.86 16.24 11.61
C GLN A 24 12.17 15.04 10.72
N HIS A 25 13.42 14.59 10.71
CA HIS A 25 13.83 13.37 10.01
C HIS A 25 13.06 12.15 10.54
N LEU A 26 13.02 11.97 11.87
CA LEU A 26 12.28 10.87 12.49
C LEU A 26 10.76 10.95 12.19
N ALA A 27 10.18 12.14 12.28
CA ALA A 27 8.77 12.35 11.97
C ALA A 27 8.45 12.02 10.50
N ALA A 28 9.30 12.45 9.58
CA ALA A 28 9.16 12.14 8.17
C ALA A 28 9.33 10.64 7.88
N TRP A 29 10.28 9.96 8.54
CA TRP A 29 10.43 8.51 8.44
C TRP A 29 9.17 7.77 8.94
N LYS A 30 8.57 8.19 10.06
CA LYS A 30 7.30 7.61 10.52
C LYS A 30 6.15 7.86 9.54
N ALA A 31 6.10 9.05 8.95
CA ALA A 31 5.07 9.41 7.98
C ALA A 31 5.18 8.57 6.70
N THR A 32 6.39 8.35 6.16
CA THR A 32 6.58 7.52 4.97
C THR A 32 6.13 6.08 5.18
N GLN A 33 6.31 5.53 6.39
CA GLN A 33 5.75 4.22 6.75
C GLN A 33 4.21 4.27 6.81
N ARG A 34 3.65 5.28 7.48
CA ARG A 34 2.19 5.42 7.65
C ARG A 34 1.44 5.53 6.33
N TYR A 35 2.01 6.27 5.38
CA TYR A 35 1.38 6.55 4.09
C TYR A 35 1.90 5.65 2.96
N ASN A 36 2.75 4.67 3.27
CA ASN A 36 3.38 3.76 2.31
C ASN A 36 3.93 4.50 1.06
N MET A 37 4.73 5.53 1.30
CA MET A 37 5.30 6.37 0.24
C MET A 37 6.79 6.62 0.47
N SER A 38 7.52 6.91 -0.61
CA SER A 38 8.93 7.30 -0.48
C SER A 38 9.08 8.68 0.15
N PHE A 39 10.25 8.97 0.72
CA PHE A 39 10.54 10.30 1.30
C PHE A 39 10.38 11.44 0.28
N GLY A 40 10.80 11.22 -0.97
CA GLY A 40 10.64 12.20 -2.04
C GLY A 40 9.16 12.46 -2.40
N GLU A 41 8.31 11.44 -2.33
CA GLU A 41 6.87 11.61 -2.51
C GLU A 41 6.23 12.33 -1.33
N TYR A 42 6.66 12.03 -0.11
CA TYR A 42 6.20 12.73 1.09
C TYR A 42 6.54 14.22 1.04
N VAL A 43 7.77 14.57 0.65
CA VAL A 43 8.17 15.98 0.50
C VAL A 43 7.40 16.67 -0.62
N GLY A 44 7.25 16.02 -1.78
CA GLY A 44 6.46 16.58 -2.89
C GLY A 44 5.01 16.85 -2.48
N ALA A 45 4.41 15.92 -1.76
CA ALA A 45 3.09 16.05 -1.17
C ALA A 45 2.96 17.25 -0.21
N LEU A 46 3.95 17.46 0.66
CA LEU A 46 3.97 18.64 1.54
C LEU A 46 4.10 19.96 0.78
N ILE A 47 4.88 19.98 -0.30
CA ILE A 47 5.01 21.15 -1.19
C ILE A 47 3.66 21.45 -1.86
N ASP A 48 3.03 20.43 -2.45
CA ASP A 48 1.73 20.58 -3.10
C ASP A 48 0.67 21.10 -2.10
N ARG A 49 0.67 20.58 -0.86
CA ARG A 49 -0.22 21.06 0.20
C ARG A 49 0.03 22.52 0.58
N ALA A 50 1.29 22.93 0.70
CA ALA A 50 1.66 24.30 1.04
C ALA A 50 1.26 25.30 -0.07
N GLU A 51 1.30 24.86 -1.33
CA GLU A 51 0.86 25.61 -2.51
C GLU A 51 -0.66 25.54 -2.74
N GLY A 52 -1.42 24.88 -1.86
CA GLY A 52 -2.87 24.71 -2.01
C GLY A 52 -3.28 23.80 -3.18
N ARG A 53 -2.37 22.97 -3.68
CA ARG A 53 -2.61 22.04 -4.77
C ARG A 53 -3.15 20.71 -4.25
N PRO A 54 -3.84 19.93 -5.11
CA PRO A 54 -4.24 18.56 -4.76
C PRO A 54 -3.02 17.74 -4.34
N ASN A 55 -3.12 17.11 -3.18
CA ASN A 55 -2.02 16.43 -2.54
C ASN A 55 -2.42 15.00 -2.12
N LYS A 56 -1.49 14.05 -2.27
CA LYS A 56 -1.65 12.64 -1.89
C LYS A 56 -1.89 12.43 -0.38
N LEU A 57 -1.42 13.31 0.51
CA LEU A 57 -1.63 13.12 1.96
C LEU A 57 -3.08 13.34 2.38
N ASP A 58 -3.76 14.29 1.72
CA ASP A 58 -5.10 14.71 2.13
C ASP A 58 -6.17 13.73 1.60
N GLY A 59 -5.88 13.01 0.50
CA GLY A 59 -6.74 11.94 -0.03
C GLY A 59 -6.67 10.60 0.73
N MET A 60 -5.62 10.34 1.50
CA MET A 60 -5.45 9.07 2.24
C MET A 60 -6.23 9.00 3.56
N GLN A 61 -6.89 10.09 3.99
CA GLN A 61 -7.78 10.07 5.16
C GLN A 61 -9.16 9.45 4.84
N GLN A 62 -9.50 9.21 3.57
CA GLN A 62 -10.69 8.46 3.17
C GLN A 62 -10.33 7.00 2.86
N GLY A 63 -10.26 6.16 3.87
CA GLY A 63 -9.90 4.76 3.60
C GLY A 63 -9.73 3.81 4.78
N THR A 64 -10.39 4.05 5.93
CA THR A 64 -10.77 2.89 6.75
C THR A 64 -12.03 2.33 6.11
N LEU A 65 -11.87 1.49 5.07
CA LEU A 65 -12.98 0.66 4.62
C LEU A 65 -13.41 -0.17 5.84
N PRO A 66 -14.68 -0.11 6.29
CA PRO A 66 -15.16 -1.11 7.23
C PRO A 66 -15.04 -2.44 6.50
N ILE A 67 -14.16 -3.31 6.96
CA ILE A 67 -14.25 -4.72 6.63
C ILE A 67 -15.61 -5.12 7.20
N ALA A 68 -16.63 -5.19 6.34
CA ALA A 68 -17.94 -5.66 6.71
C ALA A 68 -17.77 -7.11 7.18
N GLU A 69 -17.84 -7.30 8.49
CA GLU A 69 -18.21 -8.58 9.07
C GLU A 69 -19.60 -8.95 8.53
N SER A 70 -19.65 -9.84 7.55
CA SER A 70 -20.78 -10.75 7.38
C SER A 70 -20.38 -11.94 6.52
N TRP A 71 -19.50 -12.80 7.04
CA TRP A 71 -19.49 -14.21 6.65
C TRP A 71 -20.41 -14.95 7.63
N ASP A 72 -21.72 -14.88 7.38
CA ASP A 72 -22.69 -15.76 8.03
C ASP A 72 -22.41 -17.20 7.59
N ALA A 73 -21.72 -17.96 8.44
CA ALA A 73 -21.40 -19.38 8.23
C ALA A 73 -22.63 -20.32 8.26
N LYS A 74 -23.86 -19.79 8.08
CA LYS A 74 -25.11 -20.56 8.13
C LYS A 74 -25.60 -21.05 6.76
N ASN A 75 -25.01 -20.60 5.65
CA ASN A 75 -25.42 -21.00 4.29
C ASN A 75 -24.28 -21.68 3.50
N ALA A 76 -23.60 -22.67 4.10
CA ALA A 76 -22.76 -23.57 3.32
C ALA A 76 -23.65 -24.61 2.60
N PRO A 77 -23.61 -24.71 1.25
CA PRO A 77 -24.27 -25.79 0.55
C PRO A 77 -23.63 -27.13 0.94
N ARG A 78 -24.40 -28.00 1.60
CA ARG A 78 -24.02 -29.40 1.85
C ARG A 78 -23.91 -30.12 0.51
N HIS A 79 -22.73 -30.14 -0.08
CA HIS A 79 -22.43 -31.12 -1.12
C HIS A 79 -22.46 -32.50 -0.48
N LYS A 80 -23.47 -33.28 -0.87
CA LYS A 80 -23.63 -34.68 -0.51
C LYS A 80 -22.35 -35.42 -0.91
N ARG A 81 -21.73 -36.10 0.05
CA ARG A 81 -20.71 -37.12 -0.23
C ARG A 81 -21.44 -38.30 -0.86
N ASP A 82 -21.48 -38.31 -2.19
CA ASP A 82 -21.84 -39.50 -2.94
C ASP A 82 -20.70 -40.50 -2.78
N THR A 83 -20.94 -41.46 -1.90
CA THR A 83 -20.23 -42.74 -1.81
C THR A 83 -20.18 -43.39 -3.19
N LEU A 84 -18.97 -43.50 -3.76
CA LEU A 84 -18.68 -44.47 -4.80
C LEU A 84 -17.91 -45.64 -4.19
N PRO A 85 -18.33 -46.90 -4.41
CA PRO A 85 -17.72 -48.06 -3.79
C PRO A 85 -16.31 -48.31 -4.36
N PHE A 86 -15.34 -48.41 -3.44
CA PHE A 86 -13.99 -48.87 -3.70
C PHE A 86 -14.03 -50.34 -4.15
N SER A 87 -13.73 -50.61 -5.43
CA SER A 87 -13.64 -51.97 -5.95
C SER A 87 -12.35 -52.64 -5.46
N GLU A 88 -12.49 -53.79 -4.81
CA GLU A 88 -11.41 -54.75 -4.56
C GLU A 88 -10.72 -55.16 -5.86
N ASN A 89 -9.39 -55.06 -5.91
CA ASN A 89 -8.58 -55.88 -6.79
C ASN A 89 -7.60 -56.71 -5.94
N LYS A 90 -7.91 -58.00 -5.80
CA LYS A 90 -6.99 -59.06 -5.38
C LYS A 90 -6.00 -59.35 -6.51
N SER A 91 -4.71 -59.37 -6.21
CA SER A 91 -3.66 -60.23 -6.82
C SER A 91 -2.34 -59.95 -6.05
N GLN A 92 -1.97 -60.75 -5.03
CA GLN A 92 -1.18 -62.00 -5.04
C GLN A 92 0.34 -61.79 -5.18
N SER A 93 1.12 -62.74 -4.61
CA SER A 93 2.60 -62.89 -4.47
C SER A 93 3.16 -62.28 -3.18
N ASP A 94 3.85 -62.99 -2.28
CA ASP A 94 4.72 -64.18 -2.38
C ASP A 94 4.37 -65.33 -1.41
#